data_AF-A0AA37XK61-F1
#
_entry.id   AF-A0AA37XK61-F1
#
_cell.length_a   1.000
_cell.length_b   1.000
_cell.length_c   1.000
_cell.angle_alpha   90.00
_cell.angle_beta   90.00
_cell.angle_gamma   90.00
#
_symmetry.space_group_name_H-M   'P 1'
#
loop_
_entity.id
_entity.type
_entity.pdbx_description
1 polymer ?
#
loop_
_entity_poly.entity_id
_entity_poly.type
_entity_poly.pdbx_seq_one_letter_code
_entity_poly.pdbx_strand_id
1 'polypeptide(L)' 'MTVKRFVQLFICYFISMALAIFITRAFPISNIWTFILIAAIIGYIILIIPLTILTILKNKR' A
#
# COMPACT_ATOMS: atom_id res chain seq x y z
N MET A 1 -8.31 19.45 -4.73
CA MET A 1 -7.09 19.00 -4.00
C MET A 1 -5.90 19.72 -4.61
N THR A 2 -5.00 20.27 -3.81
CA THR A 2 -3.74 20.81 -4.34
C THR A 2 -2.86 19.67 -4.83
N VAL A 3 -2.27 19.82 -6.02
CA VAL A 3 -1.43 18.82 -6.71
C VAL A 3 -0.36 18.22 -5.78
N LYS A 4 0.20 19.04 -4.89
CA LYS A 4 1.19 18.61 -3.88
C LYS A 4 0.72 17.45 -2.99
N ARG A 5 -0.54 17.44 -2.55
CA ARG A 5 -1.09 16.36 -1.70
C ARG A 5 -1.30 15.06 -2.47
N PHE A 6 -1.67 15.14 -3.75
CA PHE A 6 -1.86 13.98 -4.61
C PHE A 6 -0.53 13.27 -4.90
N VAL A 7 0.51 14.04 -5.21
CA VAL A 7 1.86 13.52 -5.48
C VAL A 7 2.44 12.83 -4.24
N GLN A 8 2.25 13.39 -3.05
CA GLN A 8 2.70 12.75 -1.80
C GLN A 8 2.02 11.40 -1.55
N LEU A 9 0.70 11.34 -1.76
CA LEU A 9 -0.08 10.11 -1.69
C LEU A 9 0.39 9.06 -2.69
N PHE A 10 0.62 9.48 -3.94
CA PHE A 10 1.06 8.62 -5.01
C PHE A 10 2.44 8.02 -4.72
N ILE A 11 3.38 8.82 -4.22
CA ILE A 11 4.73 8.35 -3.84
C ILE A 11 4.66 7.38 -2.67
N CYS A 12 3.90 7.70 -1.61
CA CYS A 12 3.70 6.78 -0.49
C CYS A 12 3.13 5.45 -0.97
N TYR A 13 2.10 5.49 -1.82
CA TYR A 13 1.48 4.30 -2.41
C TYR A 13 2.45 3.49 -3.28
N PHE A 14 3.25 4.18 -4.09
CA PHE A 14 4.21 3.54 -4.99
C PHE A 14 5.29 2.79 -4.21
N ILE A 15 5.85 3.41 -3.16
CA ILE A 15 6.86 2.78 -2.28
C ILE A 15 6.28 1.56 -1.58
N SER A 16 5.07 1.73 -1.05
CA SER A 16 4.25 0.71 -0.42
C SER A 16 3.99 -0.51 -1.32
N MET A 17 3.56 -0.29 -2.57
CA MET A 17 3.34 -1.34 -3.56
C MET A 17 4.64 -2.04 -3.97
N ALA A 18 5.72 -1.28 -4.14
CA ALA A 18 7.05 -1.82 -4.46
C ALA A 18 7.55 -2.75 -3.35
N LEU A 19 7.38 -2.36 -2.08
CA LEU A 19 7.69 -3.19 -0.91
C LEU A 19 6.83 -4.46 -0.85
N ALA A 20 5.52 -4.35 -1.12
CA ALA A 20 4.62 -5.51 -1.16
C ALA A 20 5.10 -6.56 -2.16
N ILE A 21 5.45 -6.12 -3.37
CA ILE A 21 5.94 -6.98 -4.46
C ILE A 21 7.31 -7.56 -4.11
N PHE A 22 8.20 -6.77 -3.52
CA PHE A 22 9.52 -7.22 -3.11
C PHE A 22 9.44 -8.32 -2.05
N ILE A 23 8.58 -8.13 -1.04
CA ILE A 23 8.34 -9.12 0.03
C ILE A 23 7.67 -10.38 -0.53
N THR A 24 6.69 -10.23 -1.42
CA THR A 24 6.02 -11.41 -2.02
C THR A 24 6.93 -12.21 -2.95
N ARG A 25 7.97 -11.60 -3.54
CA ARG A 25 9.01 -12.34 -4.27
C ARG A 25 10.03 -13.05 -3.37
N ALA A 26 10.18 -12.63 -2.12
CA ALA A 26 11.05 -13.30 -1.16
C ALA A 26 10.45 -14.63 -0.65
N PHE A 27 9.14 -14.83 -0.79
CA PHE A 27 8.48 -16.09 -0.48
C PHE A 27 8.34 -16.95 -1.75
N PRO A 28 8.99 -18.13 -1.83
CA PRO A 28 8.82 -19.06 -2.95
C PRO A 28 7.47 -19.80 -2.80
N ILE A 29 6.37 -19.09 -3.04
CA ILE A 29 5.02 -19.68 -3.01
C ILE A 29 4.75 -20.27 -4.39
N SER A 30 4.74 -21.61 -4.49
CA SER A 30 4.50 -22.32 -5.75
C SER A 30 3.06 -22.20 -6.25
N ASN A 31 2.12 -21.90 -5.35
CA ASN A 31 0.70 -21.80 -5.64
C ASN A 31 0.26 -20.36 -5.93
N ILE A 32 -0.19 -20.12 -7.17
CA ILE A 32 -0.61 -18.79 -7.66
C ILE A 32 -1.77 -18.21 -6.84
N TRP A 33 -2.68 -19.06 -6.36
CA TRP A 33 -3.86 -18.64 -5.61
C TRP A 33 -3.51 -18.10 -4.22
N THR A 34 -2.58 -18.77 -3.51
CA THR A 34 -2.08 -18.27 -2.22
C THR A 34 -1.24 -17.02 -2.38
N PHE A 35 -0.47 -16.91 -3.46
CA PHE A 35 0.26 -15.68 -3.78
C PHE A 35 -0.69 -14.49 -3.95
N ILE A 36 -1.77 -14.64 -4.74
CA ILE A 36 -2.76 -13.58 -4.96
C ILE A 36 -3.44 -13.18 -3.65
N LEU A 37 -3.81 -14.17 -2.82
CA LEU A 37 -4.46 -13.91 -1.54
C LEU A 37 -3.56 -13.13 -0.58
N ILE A 38 -2.28 -13.52 -0.48
CA ILE A 38 -1.29 -12.86 0.38
C ILE A 38 -0.95 -11.47 -0.17
N ALA A 39 -0.77 -11.33 -1.48
CA ALA A 39 -0.53 -10.04 -2.12
C ALA A 39 -1.70 -9.07 -1.92
N ALA A 40 -2.95 -9.55 -1.98
CA ALA A 40 -4.13 -8.74 -1.73
C ALA A 40 -4.21 -8.27 -0.26
N ILE A 41 -3.92 -9.15 0.71
CA ILE A 41 -3.90 -8.81 2.14
C ILE A 41 -2.80 -7.78 2.42
N ILE A 42 -1.57 -8.03 1.95
CA ILE A 42 -0.43 -7.13 2.14
C ILE A 42 -0.72 -5.78 1.47
N GLY A 43 -1.19 -5.79 0.22
CA GLY A 43 -1.56 -4.60 -0.52
C GLY A 43 -2.63 -3.78 0.20
N TYR A 44 -3.63 -4.42 0.81
CA TYR A 44 -4.70 -3.76 1.56
C TYR A 44 -4.21 -3.13 2.88
N ILE A 45 -3.38 -3.84 3.66
CA ILE A 45 -2.76 -3.30 4.88
C ILE A 45 -1.93 -2.07 4.56
N ILE A 46 -1.16 -2.18 3.48
CA ILE A 46 -0.29 -1.13 2.98
C ILE A 46 -1.10 0.08 2.49
N LEU A 47 -2.28 -0.15 1.89
CA LEU A 47 -3.26 0.87 1.47
C LEU A 47 -3.86 1.62 2.67
N ILE A 48 -4.12 0.91 3.76
CA ILE A 48 -4.73 1.48 4.97
C ILE A 48 -3.82 2.51 5.63
N ILE A 49 -2.50 2.33 5.61
CA ILE A 49 -1.55 3.23 6.26
C ILE A 49 -1.68 4.69 5.76
N PRO A 50 -1.53 4.99 4.45
CA PRO A 50 -1.69 6.36 3.95
C PRO A 50 -3.13 6.87 4.12
N LEU A 51 -4.14 6.03 3.91
CA LEU A 51 -5.55 6.42 4.12
C LEU A 51 -5.85 6.82 5.56
N THR A 52 -5.29 6.10 6.53
CA THR A 52 -5.45 6.37 7.96
C THR A 52 -4.75 7.69 8.31
N ILE A 53 -3.51 7.88 7.84
CA ILE A 53 -2.76 9.13 8.05
C ILE A 53 -3.54 10.32 7.48
N LEU A 54 -4.08 10.20 6.27
CA LEU A 54 -4.87 11.27 5.64
C LEU A 54 -6.18 11.55 6.36
N THR A 55 -6.84 10.51 6.86
CA THR A 55 -8.09 10.63 7.62
C THR A 55 -7.83 11.36 8.93
N ILE A 56 -6.78 11.00 9.67
CA ILE A 56 -6.36 11.68 10.89
C ILE A 56 -5.99 13.15 10.59
N LEU A 57 -5.22 13.41 9.53
CA LEU A 57 -4.81 14.76 9.16
C LEU A 57 -5.99 15.64 8.69
N LYS A 58 -7.02 15.03 8.12
CA LYS A 58 -8.26 15.70 7.70
C LYS A 58 -9.16 16.00 8.92
N ASN A 59 -9.17 15.11 9.91
CA ASN A 59 -9.99 15.26 11.12
C ASN A 59 -9.40 16.23 12.15
N LYS A 60 -8.13 16.63 11.99
CA LYS A 60 -7.45 17.62 12.85
C LYS A 60 -7.70 19.08 12.40
N ARG A 61 -8.54 19.29 11.40
CA ARG A 61 -8.91 20.60 10.86
C ARG A 61 -10.32 20.98 11.26
#